data_AF-A0A7X5L5G9-F1
#
_entry.id   AF-A0A7X5L5G9-F1
#
_cell.length_a   1.000
_cell.length_b   1.000
_cell.length_c   1.000
_cell.angle_alpha   90.00
_cell.angle_beta   90.00
_cell.angle_gamma   90.00
#
_symmetry.space_group_name_H-M   'P 1'
#
loop_
_entity.id
_entity.type
_entity.pdbx_description
1 polymer ?
#
loop_
_entity_poly.entity_id
_entity_poly.type
_entity_poly.pdbx_seq_one_letter_code
_entity_poly.pdbx_strand_id
1 'polypeptide(L)' 'MARTNIAFENLRAEMARNNIAIKDMAEAAGVTRDTMSNKLSRKTPINLNEAFLIVTRCFPGSDIWVLFKELADDTQTSRA' A
#
# COMPACT_ATOMS: atom_id res chain seq x y z
N MET A 1 6.73 14.40 -13.37
CA MET A 1 6.49 13.63 -12.13
C MET A 1 6.01 12.24 -12.51
N ALA A 2 6.68 11.18 -12.06
CA ALA A 2 6.29 9.81 -12.42
C ALA A 2 4.87 9.52 -11.89
N ARG A 3 3.94 9.19 -12.78
CA ARG A 3 2.60 8.73 -12.40
C ARG A 3 2.75 7.40 -11.67
N THR A 4 2.63 7.41 -10.36
CA THR A 4 2.56 6.19 -9.57
C THR A 4 1.15 5.62 -9.67
N ASN A 5 1.06 4.45 -10.31
CA ASN A 5 -0.20 3.75 -10.54
C ASN A 5 -0.56 2.95 -9.28
N ILE A 6 -1.00 3.67 -8.24
CA ILE A 6 -1.45 3.04 -6.99
C ILE A 6 -2.83 2.45 -7.26
N ALA A 7 -2.93 1.13 -7.21
CA ALA A 7 -4.16 0.39 -7.46
C ALA A 7 -5.11 0.34 -6.23
N PHE A 8 -4.76 1.08 -5.17
CA PHE A 8 -5.48 1.17 -3.90
C PHE A 8 -5.98 2.59 -3.72
N GLU A 9 -7.27 2.83 -3.97
CA GLU A 9 -7.86 4.17 -3.89
C GLU A 9 -7.82 4.74 -2.46
N ASN A 10 -8.19 3.93 -1.46
CA ASN A 10 -8.17 4.33 -0.06
C ASN A 10 -6.76 4.71 0.40
N LEU A 11 -5.76 3.86 0.11
CA LEU A 11 -4.37 4.16 0.42
C LEU A 11 -3.92 5.46 -0.27
N ARG A 12 -4.27 5.66 -1.54
CA ARG A 12 -3.93 6.89 -2.27
C ARG A 12 -4.58 8.12 -1.66
N ALA A 13 -5.82 8.02 -1.19
CA ALA A 13 -6.52 9.10 -0.51
C ALA A 13 -5.84 9.43 0.84
N GLU A 14 -5.49 8.42 1.63
CA GLU A 14 -4.78 8.62 2.90
C GLU A 14 -3.37 9.16 2.71
N MET A 15 -2.67 8.77 1.65
CA MET A 15 -1.38 9.36 1.26
C MET A 15 -1.53 10.86 0.97
N ALA A 16 -2.56 11.25 0.22
CA ALA A 16 -2.81 12.66 -0.09
C ALA A 16 -3.22 13.46 1.16
N ARG A 17 -4.00 12.86 2.08
CA ARG A 17 -4.42 13.49 3.33
C ARG A 17 -3.27 13.69 4.32
N ASN A 18 -2.40 12.69 4.47
CA ASN A 18 -1.29 12.70 5.43
C ASN A 18 0.04 13.17 4.82
N ASN A 19 0.03 13.60 3.55
CA ASN A 19 1.21 14.00 2.79
C ASN A 19 2.34 12.95 2.77
N ILE A 20 1.95 11.68 2.65
CA ILE A 20 2.88 10.54 2.65
C ILE A 20 3.23 10.14 1.23
N ALA A 21 4.52 10.05 0.94
CA ALA A 21 5.00 9.58 -0.34
C ALA A 21 5.37 8.08 -0.28
N ILE A 22 5.52 7.50 -1.47
CA ILE A 22 5.88 6.08 -1.61
C ILE A 22 7.25 5.79 -0.99
N LYS A 23 8.17 6.77 -1.01
CA LYS A 23 9.48 6.64 -0.38
C LYS A 23 9.35 6.43 1.14
N ASP A 24 8.44 7.14 1.81
CA ASP A 24 8.28 7.05 3.26
C ASP A 24 7.72 5.67 3.65
N MET A 25 6.76 5.16 2.87
CA MET A 25 6.26 3.79 3.05
C MET A 25 7.34 2.74 2.74
N ALA A 26 8.17 2.98 1.73
CA ALA A 26 9.27 2.09 1.38
C ALA A 26 10.33 2.04 2.49
N GLU A 27 10.68 3.19 3.06
CA GLU A 27 11.56 3.30 4.23
C GLU A 27 10.95 2.62 5.46
N ALA A 28 9.64 2.79 5.71
CA ALA A 28 8.95 2.14 6.81
C ALA A 28 8.93 0.61 6.68
N ALA A 29 8.72 0.08 5.48
CA ALA A 29 8.70 -1.35 5.19
C ALA A 29 10.10 -1.95 4.98
N GLY A 30 11.15 -1.13 4.89
CA GLY A 30 12.52 -1.58 4.63
C GLY A 30 12.75 -2.08 3.19
N VAL A 31 11.99 -1.56 2.21
CA VAL A 31 12.11 -1.93 0.80
C VAL A 31 12.50 -0.73 -0.06
N THR A 32 12.89 -0.97 -1.31
CA THR A 32 13.14 0.12 -2.26
C THR A 32 11.84 0.74 -2.74
N ARG A 33 11.89 2.02 -3.15
CA ARG A 33 10.75 2.73 -3.74
C ARG A 33 10.14 1.97 -4.92
N ASP A 34 10.96 1.38 -5.78
CA ASP A 34 10.49 0.60 -6.94
C ASP A 34 9.77 -0.68 -6.52
N THR A 35 10.29 -1.38 -5.51
CA THR A 35 9.65 -2.55 -4.92
C THR A 35 8.29 -2.18 -4.34
N MET A 36 8.23 -1.08 -3.58
CA MET A 36 6.98 -0.58 -3.02
C MET A 36 6.01 -0.16 -4.14
N SER A 37 6.49 0.50 -5.18
CA SER A 37 5.64 0.89 -6.31
C SER A 37 5.05 -0.34 -7.03
N ASN A 38 5.84 -1.40 -7.24
CA ASN A 38 5.35 -2.65 -7.84
C ASN A 38 4.29 -3.32 -6.96
N LYS A 39 4.53 -3.35 -5.65
CA LYS A 39 3.60 -3.85 -4.63
C LYS A 39 2.27 -3.09 -4.64
N LEU A 40 2.34 -1.76 -4.61
CA LEU A 40 1.18 -0.86 -4.67
C LEU A 40 0.45 -0.89 -6.02
N SER A 41 1.13 -1.31 -7.08
CA SER A 41 0.55 -1.50 -8.41
C SER A 41 -0.01 -2.91 -8.63
N ARG A 42 -0.09 -3.76 -7.59
CA ARG A 42 -0.48 -5.19 -7.64
C ARG A 42 0.43 -6.07 -8.52
N LYS A 43 1.61 -5.59 -8.94
CA LYS A 43 2.56 -6.41 -9.71
C LYS A 43 3.25 -7.46 -8.85
N THR A 44 3.39 -7.19 -7.57
CA THR A 44 3.96 -8.09 -6.58
C THR A 44 3.10 -8.09 -5.31
N PRO A 45 3.02 -9.22 -4.58
CA PRO A 45 2.26 -9.28 -3.33
C PRO A 45 2.91 -8.41 -2.23
N ILE A 46 2.06 -7.80 -1.41
CA ILE A 46 2.44 -7.12 -0.17
C ILE A 46 2.39 -8.16 0.95
N ASN A 47 3.48 -8.30 1.70
CA ASN A 47 3.50 -9.17 2.86
C ASN A 47 2.83 -8.49 4.05
N LEU A 48 2.20 -9.29 4.90
CA LEU A 48 1.49 -8.79 6.08
C LEU A 48 2.40 -7.95 6.99
N ASN A 49 3.66 -8.36 7.18
CA ASN A 49 4.64 -7.62 7.97
C ASN A 49 4.91 -6.21 7.41
N GLU A 50 5.09 -6.10 6.08
CA GLU A 50 5.30 -4.80 5.42
C GLU A 50 4.06 -3.92 5.58
N ALA A 51 2.88 -4.49 5.38
CA ALA A 51 1.63 -3.76 5.55
C ALA A 51 1.47 -3.24 6.99
N PHE A 52 1.73 -4.06 8.02
CA PHE A 52 1.71 -3.60 9.41
C PHE A 52 2.70 -2.47 9.69
N LEU A 53 3.93 -2.57 9.17
CA LEU A 53 4.94 -1.50 9.33
C LEU A 53 4.48 -0.19 8.69
N ILE A 54 3.90 -0.26 7.49
CA ILE A 54 3.37 0.92 6.79
C ILE A 54 2.21 1.52 7.59
N VAL A 55 1.25 0.71 8.03
CA VAL A 55 0.09 1.23 8.80
C VAL A 55 0.56 1.86 10.11
N THR A 56 1.41 1.18 10.87
CA THR A 56 1.87 1.67 12.18
C THR A 56 2.74 2.93 12.08
N ARG A 57 3.57 3.07 11.03
CA ARG A 57 4.47 4.22 10.88
C ARG A 57 3.88 5.37 10.05
N CYS A 58 3.16 5.06 8.99
CA CYS A 58 2.65 6.03 8.04
C CYS A 58 1.18 6.40 8.31
N PHE A 59 0.36 5.45 8.75
CA PHE A 59 -1.08 5.67 8.91
C PHE A 59 -1.57 5.33 10.33
N PRO A 60 -1.05 6.00 11.37
CA PRO A 60 -1.47 5.76 12.75
C PRO A 60 -2.95 6.17 12.89
N GLY A 61 -3.84 5.18 12.86
CA GLY A 61 -5.30 5.38 12.96
C GLY A 61 -6.11 4.95 11.74
N SER A 62 -5.46 4.47 10.67
CA SER A 62 -6.16 3.80 9.57
C SER A 62 -6.07 2.29 9.69
N ASP A 63 -7.14 1.59 9.34
CA ASP A 63 -7.17 0.13 9.32
C ASP A 63 -6.48 -0.44 8.07
N ILE A 64 -5.66 -1.46 8.27
CA ILE A 64 -5.01 -2.21 7.19
C ILE A 64 -6.03 -2.76 6.17
N TRP A 65 -7.19 -3.19 6.65
CA TRP A 65 -8.30 -3.69 5.83
C TRP A 65 -8.92 -2.61 4.95
N VAL A 66 -8.94 -1.36 5.41
CA VAL A 66 -9.48 -0.23 4.65
C VAL A 66 -8.47 0.22 3.62
N LEU A 67 -7.21 0.37 4.02
CA LEU A 67 -6.11 0.79 3.14
C LEU A 67 -5.91 -0.17 1.97
N PHE A 68 -5.96 -1.47 2.26
CA PHE A 68 -5.76 -2.55 1.28
C PHE A 68 -7.07 -3.29 0.94
N LYS A 69 -8.23 -2.62 1.03
CA LYS A 69 -9.54 -3.22 0.72
C LYS A 69 -9.56 -4.00 -0.59
N GLU A 70 -8.96 -3.43 -1.61
CA GLU A 70 -8.88 -4.02 -2.95
C GLU A 70 -8.11 -5.35 -2.99
N LEU A 71 -7.12 -5.56 -2.10
CA LEU A 71 -6.38 -6.83 -1.99
C LEU A 71 -7.28 -7.94 -1.41
N ALA A 72 -8.17 -7.57 -0.48
CA ALA A 72 -9.13 -8.49 0.10
C ALA A 72 -10.24 -8.89 -0.90
N ASP A 73 -10.59 -8.00 -1.83
CA ASP A 73 -11.54 -8.28 -2.92
C ASP A 73 -10.93 -9.20 -3.99
N ASP A 74 -9.67 -8.96 -4.35
CA ASP A 74 -8.93 -9.75 -5.36
C ASP A 74 -8.70 -11.21 -4.92
N THR A 75 -8.49 -11.43 -3.62
CA THR A 75 -8.36 -12.78 -3.04
C THR A 75 -9.63 -13.63 -3.14
N GLN A 76 -10.79 -13.04 -3.44
CA GLN A 76 -12.03 -13.77 -3.71
C GLN A 76 -12.22 -14.16 -5.19
N THR A 77 -11.52 -13.51 -6.13
CA THR A 77 -11.75 -13.70 -7.58
C THR A 77 -10.96 -14.87 -8.19
N SER A 78 -9.93 -15.41 -7.50
CA SER A 78 -9.17 -16.58 -7.98
C SER A 78 -9.82 -17.95 -7.65
N ARG A 79 -11.09 -17.96 -7.25
CA ARG A 79 -11.92 -19.17 -7.11
C ARG A 79 -12.99 -19.19 -8.22
N ALA A 80 -12.58 -19.47 -9.45
CA ALA A 80 -13.48 -19.86 -10.54
C ALA A 80 -12.79 -20.91 -11.41
#